data_AF-A0A453N3I0-F1
#
_entry.id   AF-A0A453N3I0-F1
#
_cell.length_a   1.000
_cell.length_b   1.000
_cell.length_c   1.000
_cell.angle_alpha   90.00
_cell.angle_beta   90.00
_cell.angle_gamma   90.00
#
_symmetry.space_group_name_H-M   'P 1'
#
loop_
_entity.id
_entity.type
_entity.pdbx_description
1 polymer ?
#
loop_
_entity_poly.entity_id
_entity_poly.type
_entity_poly.pdbx_seq_one_letter_code
_entity_poly.pdbx_strand_id
1 'polypeptide(L)'
;MTSAHSKLYSDDVSLVVVVVDTNPFFWAGAALPFADFLSHLIHFVNSLLLLSNLNHVVIIAAGVSSCAYVFDSGNAGASGAADVAETLGKASRKMEEFIKQDARETASNGTVADGGAASLFSGALSLALCCIL
;
A
#
# COMPACT_ATOMS: atom_id res chain seq x y z
N MET A 1 -22.52 39.73 19.45
CA MET A 1 -21.24 39.19 19.95
C MET A 1 -20.95 37.94 19.14
N THR A 2 -19.92 38.02 18.31
CA THR A 2 -19.46 36.98 17.38
C THR A 2 -19.02 35.73 18.14
N SER A 3 -19.80 34.66 18.07
CA SER A 3 -19.28 33.32 18.39
C SER A 3 -18.48 32.86 17.18
N ALA A 4 -17.17 33.10 17.23
CA ALA A 4 -16.25 32.40 16.35
C ALA A 4 -16.39 30.91 16.69
N HIS A 5 -17.11 30.16 15.83
CA HIS A 5 -17.05 28.71 15.85
C HIS A 5 -15.61 28.32 15.61
N SER A 6 -14.92 28.03 16.72
CA SER A 6 -13.58 27.51 16.75
C SER A 6 -13.55 26.20 15.98
N LYS A 7 -12.94 26.25 14.78
CA LYS A 7 -12.35 25.09 14.09
C LYS A 7 -11.24 24.55 15.00
N LEU A 8 -11.62 23.86 16.07
CA LEU A 8 -10.70 23.23 17.01
C LEU A 8 -10.81 21.73 16.80
N TYR A 9 -9.73 21.13 16.26
CA TYR A 9 -9.44 19.70 16.34
C TYR A 9 -10.30 18.73 15.50
N SER A 10 -10.38 18.96 14.18
CA SER A 10 -10.54 17.84 13.23
C SER A 10 -9.19 17.34 12.67
N ASP A 11 -8.09 18.04 12.99
CA ASP A 11 -6.69 17.61 12.89
C ASP A 11 -6.43 16.65 14.07
N ASP A 12 -6.00 15.40 13.94
CA ASP A 12 -4.60 15.03 13.67
C ASP A 12 -4.52 13.54 13.22
N VAL A 13 -5.56 12.97 12.59
CA VAL A 13 -5.49 11.59 12.04
C VAL A 13 -5.24 11.67 10.55
N SER A 14 -3.98 11.55 10.12
CA SER A 14 -3.65 11.46 8.69
C SER A 14 -3.77 10.01 8.25
N LEU A 15 -4.85 9.69 7.52
CA LEU A 15 -4.93 8.45 6.76
C LEU A 15 -4.18 8.61 5.43
N VAL A 16 -3.13 7.84 5.25
CA VAL A 16 -2.37 7.77 4.00
C VAL A 16 -2.61 6.42 3.35
N VAL A 17 -3.26 6.41 2.19
CA VAL A 17 -3.41 5.21 1.38
C VAL A 17 -2.37 5.21 0.27
N VAL A 18 -1.49 4.22 0.27
CA VAL A 18 -0.46 4.02 -0.75
C VAL A 18 -0.89 2.90 -1.68
N VAL A 19 -1.11 3.22 -2.95
CA VAL A 19 -1.34 2.22 -4.00
C VAL A 19 -0.02 1.94 -4.70
N VAL A 20 0.43 0.68 -4.66
CA VAL A 20 1.67 0.23 -5.28
C VAL A 20 1.34 -0.60 -6.51
N ASP A 21 1.79 -0.14 -7.68
CA ASP A 21 1.74 -0.94 -8.89
C ASP A 21 2.81 -2.04 -8.85
N THR A 22 2.40 -3.30 -8.96
CA THR A 22 3.30 -4.47 -8.95
C THR A 22 3.42 -5.12 -10.33
N ASN A 23 3.12 -4.39 -11.40
CA ASN A 23 3.17 -4.92 -12.76
C ASN A 23 4.58 -5.35 -13.18
N PRO A 24 4.81 -6.66 -13.43
CA PRO A 24 6.13 -7.16 -13.77
C PRO A 24 6.65 -6.61 -15.11
N PHE A 25 5.77 -6.24 -16.05
CA PHE A 25 6.18 -5.67 -17.34
C PHE A 25 6.79 -4.28 -17.18
N PHE A 26 6.22 -3.46 -16.28
CA PHE A 26 6.79 -2.16 -15.95
C PHE A 26 8.12 -2.32 -15.20
N TRP A 27 8.14 -3.15 -14.15
CA TRP A 27 9.32 -3.34 -13.31
C TRP A 27 10.49 -4.02 -14.03
N ALA A 28 10.24 -4.80 -15.09
CA ALA A 28 11.29 -5.38 -15.93
C ALA A 28 12.11 -4.33 -16.69
N GLY A 29 11.51 -3.18 -17.04
CA GLY A 29 12.17 -2.08 -17.73
C GLY A 29 12.56 -0.90 -16.84
N ALA A 30 12.24 -0.97 -15.54
CA ALA A 30 12.47 0.12 -14.61
C ALA A 30 13.97 0.25 -14.27
N ALA A 31 14.45 1.50 -14.16
CA ALA A 31 15.82 1.77 -13.75
C ALA A 31 16.10 1.43 -12.27
N LEU A 32 15.05 1.36 -11.45
CA LEU A 32 15.12 1.01 -10.04
C LEU A 32 14.53 -0.39 -9.83
N PRO A 33 15.30 -1.35 -9.29
CA PRO A 33 14.77 -2.66 -8.93
C PRO A 33 13.61 -2.54 -7.94
N PHE A 34 12.60 -3.39 -8.10
CA PHE A 34 11.42 -3.37 -7.22
C PHE A 34 11.77 -3.52 -5.73
N ALA A 35 12.77 -4.33 -5.40
CA ALA A 35 13.21 -4.53 -4.02
C ALA A 35 13.77 -3.24 -3.38
N ASP A 36 14.51 -2.45 -4.16
CA ASP A 36 15.06 -1.17 -3.71
C ASP A 36 13.95 -0.13 -3.58
N PHE A 37 13.01 -0.10 -4.53
CA PHE A 37 11.79 0.71 -4.44
C PHE A 37 11.00 0.38 -3.16
N LEU A 38 10.76 -0.90 -2.89
CA LEU A 38 10.01 -1.33 -1.72
C LEU A 38 10.74 -0.91 -0.44
N SER A 39 12.07 -1.03 -0.42
CA SER A 39 12.90 -0.54 0.69
C SER A 39 12.73 0.96 0.89
N HIS A 40 12.72 1.78 -0.16
CA HIS A 40 12.47 3.22 -0.05
C HIS A 40 11.03 3.53 0.42
N LEU A 41 10.04 2.82 -0.10
CA LEU A 41 8.64 2.97 0.30
C LEU A 41 8.46 2.69 1.80
N ILE A 42 9.12 1.64 2.28
CA ILE A 42 9.18 1.28 3.69
C ILE A 42 9.72 2.43 4.55
N HIS A 43 10.84 3.05 4.16
CA HIS A 43 11.39 4.19 4.88
C HIS A 43 10.44 5.39 4.88
N PHE A 44 9.75 5.62 3.76
CA PHE A 44 8.73 6.65 3.63
C PHE A 44 7.55 6.41 4.59
N VAL A 45 6.97 5.21 4.59
CA VAL A 45 5.87 4.83 5.50
C VAL A 45 6.30 4.97 6.96
N ASN A 46 7.49 4.50 7.30
CA ASN A 46 8.03 4.67 8.65
C ASN A 46 8.15 6.14 9.04
N SER A 47 8.62 7.01 8.14
CA SER A 47 8.73 8.44 8.41
C SER A 47 7.36 9.09 8.66
N LEU A 48 6.31 8.63 7.98
CA LEU A 48 4.94 9.10 8.20
C LEU A 48 4.41 8.64 9.56
N LEU A 49 4.62 7.37 9.93
CA LEU A 49 4.20 6.83 11.24
C LEU A 49 4.97 7.48 12.41
N LEU A 50 6.23 7.88 12.19
CA LEU A 50 7.03 8.60 13.18
C LEU A 50 6.60 10.06 13.37
N LEU A 51 5.98 10.67 12.35
CA LEU A 51 5.53 12.06 12.42
C LEU A 51 4.38 12.25 13.42
N SER A 52 3.48 11.26 13.50
CA SER A 52 2.39 11.22 14.50
C SER A 52 1.95 9.78 14.73
N ASN A 53 1.71 9.42 15.99
CA ASN A 53 1.16 8.11 16.37
C ASN A 53 -0.32 7.94 15.99
N LEU A 54 -0.97 9.01 15.54
CA LEU A 54 -2.32 9.01 14.98
C LEU A 54 -2.32 8.80 13.46
N ASN A 55 -1.15 8.82 12.82
CA ASN A 55 -1.07 8.56 11.39
C ASN A 55 -1.35 7.10 11.10
N HIS A 56 -2.26 6.88 10.16
CA HIS A 56 -2.68 5.56 9.74
C HIS A 56 -2.25 5.35 8.30
N VAL A 57 -1.55 4.25 8.01
CA VAL A 57 -1.10 3.94 6.65
C VAL A 57 -1.67 2.61 6.19
N VAL A 58 -2.27 2.63 5.00
CA VAL A 58 -2.77 1.44 4.31
C VAL A 58 -2.03 1.30 2.99
N ILE A 59 -1.51 0.10 2.70
CA ILE A 59 -0.83 -0.20 1.43
C ILE A 59 -1.66 -1.22 0.66
N ILE A 60 -1.99 -0.87 -0.58
CA ILE A 60 -2.73 -1.71 -1.53
C ILE A 60 -1.80 -2.03 -2.69
N ALA A 61 -1.65 -3.31 -3.00
CA ALA A 61 -0.96 -3.72 -4.23
C ALA A 61 -1.95 -3.83 -5.38
N ALA A 62 -1.58 -3.23 -6.51
CA ALA A 62 -2.27 -3.31 -7.78
C ALA A 62 -1.44 -4.20 -8.71
N GLY A 63 -1.83 -5.47 -8.80
CA GLY A 63 -1.26 -6.42 -9.75
C GLY A 63 -1.96 -6.35 -11.10
N VAL A 64 -1.59 -7.28 -11.96
CA VAL A 64 -2.14 -7.39 -13.32
C VAL A 64 -3.44 -8.18 -13.32
N SER A 65 -3.52 -9.22 -12.49
CA SER A 65 -4.68 -10.11 -12.39
C SER A 65 -5.51 -9.87 -11.13
N SER A 66 -4.91 -9.29 -10.08
CA SER A 66 -5.56 -9.04 -8.80
C SER A 66 -5.14 -7.70 -8.18
N CYS A 67 -5.88 -7.26 -7.16
CA CYS A 67 -5.47 -6.18 -6.26
C CYS A 67 -5.81 -6.57 -4.82
N ALA A 68 -4.95 -6.24 -3.86
CA ALA A 68 -5.12 -6.69 -2.47
C ALA A 68 -4.51 -5.75 -1.44
N TYR A 69 -5.05 -5.80 -0.23
CA TYR A 69 -4.47 -5.13 0.95
C TYR A 69 -3.21 -5.85 1.39
N VAL A 70 -2.08 -5.16 1.31
CA VAL A 70 -0.78 -5.69 1.73
C VAL A 70 -0.45 -5.27 3.15
N PHE A 71 -0.84 -4.06 3.55
CA PHE A 71 -0.55 -3.55 4.89
C PHE A 71 -1.66 -2.62 5.37
N ASP A 72 -1.94 -2.71 6.66
CA ASP A 72 -2.89 -1.87 7.38
C ASP A 72 -2.30 -1.64 8.78
N SER A 73 -1.93 -0.40 9.07
CA SER A 73 -1.31 -0.03 10.35
C SER A 73 -2.29 0.04 11.53
N GLY A 74 -3.59 0.02 11.28
CA GLY A 74 -4.65 0.21 12.27
C GLY A 74 -5.20 -1.11 12.77
N ASN A 75 -5.06 -2.17 11.96
CA ASN A 75 -5.25 -3.54 12.39
C ASN A 75 -4.01 -4.12 13.13
N ALA A 76 -2.86 -3.44 13.07
CA ALA A 76 -1.70 -3.73 13.93
C ALA A 76 -1.96 -3.15 15.32
N GLY A 77 -2.77 -3.86 16.12
CA GLY A 77 -3.36 -3.33 17.36
C GLY A 77 -2.34 -2.70 18.31
N ALA A 78 -2.62 -1.46 18.73
CA ALA A 78 -2.22 -0.74 19.96
C ALA A 78 -0.82 -1.00 20.60
N SER A 79 0.15 -1.56 19.89
CA SER A 79 1.47 -1.91 20.41
C SER A 79 2.51 -0.97 19.82
N GLY A 80 2.80 0.10 20.57
CA GLY A 80 3.65 1.19 20.12
C GLY A 80 5.05 0.74 19.68
N ALA A 81 5.56 1.40 18.63
CA ALA A 81 6.94 1.52 18.14
C ALA A 81 7.80 0.24 17.95
N ALA A 82 7.77 -0.74 18.84
CA ALA A 82 8.50 -2.00 18.76
C ALA A 82 7.93 -2.98 17.72
N ASP A 83 6.64 -2.87 17.39
CA ASP A 83 5.97 -3.74 16.40
C ASP A 83 6.10 -3.22 14.96
N VAL A 84 6.60 -1.99 14.74
CA VAL A 84 6.65 -1.39 13.39
C VAL A 84 7.61 -2.17 12.47
N ALA A 85 8.80 -2.53 12.96
CA ALA A 85 9.76 -3.32 12.18
C ALA A 85 9.24 -4.73 11.88
N GLU A 86 8.48 -5.34 12.80
CA GLU A 86 7.87 -6.65 12.59
C GLU A 86 6.68 -6.58 11.62
N THR A 87 5.83 -5.56 11.76
CA THR A 87 4.69 -5.31 10.87
C THR A 87 5.16 -4.97 9.45
N LEU A 88 6.29 -4.28 9.32
CA LEU A 88 6.95 -4.00 8.05
C LEU A 88 7.58 -5.23 7.40
N GLY A 89 8.18 -6.11 8.21
CA GLY A 89 8.65 -7.43 7.75
C GLY A 89 7.50 -8.29 7.26
N LYS A 90 6.35 -8.27 7.96
CA LYS A 90 5.10 -8.89 7.53
C LYS A 90 4.57 -8.28 6.23
N ALA A 91 4.58 -6.95 6.11
CA ALA A 91 4.17 -6.23 4.89
C ALA A 91 5.02 -6.64 3.68
N SER A 92 6.34 -6.71 3.86
CA SER A 92 7.28 -7.06 2.80
C SER A 92 7.07 -8.50 2.34
N ARG A 93 6.90 -9.44 3.28
CA ARG A 93 6.56 -10.84 2.95
C ARG A 93 5.22 -10.94 2.23
N LYS A 94 4.21 -10.24 2.72
CA LYS A 94 2.87 -10.25 2.11
C LYS A 94 2.88 -9.63 0.72
N MET A 95 3.70 -8.60 0.48
CA MET A 95 3.93 -8.04 -0.86
C MET A 95 4.57 -9.09 -1.79
N GLU A 96 5.59 -9.80 -1.32
CA GLU A 96 6.28 -10.82 -2.11
C GLU A 96 5.36 -12.02 -2.42
N GLU A 97 4.57 -12.46 -1.44
CA GLU A 97 3.55 -13.50 -1.63
C GLU A 97 2.48 -13.07 -2.63
N PHE A 98 2.02 -11.82 -2.55
CA PHE A 98 1.08 -11.24 -3.50
C PHE A 98 1.63 -11.24 -4.92
N ILE A 99 2.88 -10.80 -5.13
CA ILE A 99 3.52 -10.79 -6.45
C ILE A 99 3.64 -12.20 -7.02
N LYS A 100 4.03 -13.18 -6.19
CA LYS A 100 4.10 -14.59 -6.62
C LYS A 100 2.73 -15.15 -6.99
N GLN A 101 1.70 -14.79 -6.23
CA GLN A 101 0.32 -15.21 -6.50
C GLN A 101 -0.22 -14.56 -7.77
N ASP A 102 -0.05 -13.25 -7.93
CA ASP A 102 -0.47 -12.50 -9.12
C ASP A 102 0.23 -13.01 -10.38
N ALA A 103 1.52 -13.35 -10.30
CA ALA A 103 2.25 -13.97 -11.39
C ALA A 103 1.72 -15.38 -11.76
N ARG A 104 1.33 -16.19 -10.76
CA ARG A 104 0.72 -17.52 -10.99
C ARG A 104 -0.65 -17.40 -11.64
N GLU A 105 -1.48 -16.49 -11.15
CA GLU A 105 -2.82 -16.22 -11.70
C GLU A 105 -2.71 -15.71 -13.15
N THR A 106 -1.80 -14.78 -13.39
CA THR A 106 -1.49 -14.25 -14.73
C THR A 106 -1.03 -15.34 -15.69
N ALA A 107 -0.13 -16.24 -15.25
CA ALA A 107 0.33 -17.38 -16.05
C ALA A 107 -0.79 -18.40 -16.32
N SER A 108 -1.70 -18.61 -15.38
CA SER A 108 -2.83 -19.54 -15.52
C SER A 108 -3.93 -19.02 -16.45
N ASN A 109 -4.10 -17.70 -16.53
CA ASN A 109 -5.17 -17.08 -17.31
C ASN A 109 -4.90 -17.01 -18.82
N GLY A 110 -3.68 -17.31 -19.29
CA GLY A 110 -3.33 -17.54 -20.70
C GLY A 110 -3.48 -16.34 -21.66
N THR A 111 -4.33 -15.36 -21.35
CA THR A 111 -4.69 -14.19 -22.15
C THR A 111 -3.78 -12.98 -21.90
N VAL A 112 -3.00 -13.01 -20.81
CA VAL A 112 -2.07 -11.95 -20.41
C VAL A 112 -0.63 -12.21 -20.86
N ALA A 113 -0.39 -13.38 -21.49
CA ALA A 113 0.93 -13.75 -21.99
C ALA A 113 1.46 -12.81 -23.11
N ASP A 114 0.59 -11.97 -23.68
CA ASP A 114 0.94 -11.02 -24.75
C ASP A 114 1.19 -9.60 -24.19
N GLY A 115 2.28 -9.47 -23.43
CA GLY A 115 3.12 -8.26 -23.36
C GLY A 115 2.53 -6.89 -22.95
N GLY A 116 1.27 -6.77 -22.53
CA GLY A 116 0.65 -5.45 -22.37
C GLY A 116 -0.52 -5.35 -21.40
N ALA A 117 -0.61 -6.23 -20.40
CA ALA A 117 -1.71 -6.12 -19.46
C ALA A 117 -1.49 -4.95 -18.49
N ALA A 118 -2.49 -4.08 -18.44
CA ALA A 118 -2.56 -2.96 -17.53
C ALA A 118 -2.85 -3.46 -16.11
N SER A 119 -2.25 -2.81 -15.13
CA SER A 119 -2.51 -3.08 -13.72
C SER A 119 -3.96 -2.75 -13.38
N LEU A 120 -4.55 -3.48 -12.44
CA LEU A 120 -5.92 -3.29 -11.95
C LEU A 120 -6.03 -2.07 -11.02
N PHE A 121 -5.64 -0.91 -11.52
CA PHE A 121 -5.64 0.34 -10.78
C PHE A 121 -7.06 0.79 -10.39
N SER A 122 -8.05 0.54 -11.24
CA SER A 122 -9.46 0.81 -10.93
C SER A 122 -9.95 0.02 -9.72
N GLY A 123 -9.55 -1.26 -9.61
CA GLY A 123 -9.84 -2.11 -8.46
C GLY A 123 -9.15 -1.61 -7.20
N ALA A 124 -7.85 -1.31 -7.29
CA ALA A 124 -7.07 -0.79 -6.17
C ALA A 124 -7.59 0.56 -5.66
N LEU A 125 -8.01 1.47 -6.55
CA LEU A 125 -8.64 2.74 -6.16
C LEU A 125 -10.01 2.55 -5.51
N SER A 126 -10.80 1.59 -5.99
CA SER A 126 -12.09 1.27 -5.37
C SER A 126 -11.92 0.77 -3.93
N LEU A 127 -10.91 -0.07 -3.69
CA LEU A 127 -10.50 -0.49 -2.35
C LEU A 127 -9.99 0.70 -1.52
N ALA A 128 -9.13 1.54 -2.09
CA ALA A 128 -8.62 2.73 -1.41
C ALA A 128 -9.75 3.66 -0.95
N LEU A 129 -10.72 3.92 -1.81
CA LEU A 129 -11.89 4.73 -1.48
C LEU A 129 -12.76 4.07 -0.41
N CYS A 130 -12.88 2.74 -0.41
CA CYS A 130 -13.57 2.00 0.64
C CYS A 130 -12.89 2.09 2.02
N CYS A 131 -11.59 2.36 2.07
CA CYS A 131 -10.87 2.61 3.34
C CYS A 131 -10.99 4.05 3.83
N ILE A 132 -11.33 4.99 2.95
CA ILE A 132 -11.43 6.42 3.26
C ILE A 132 -12.86 6.80 3.67
N LEU A 133 -13.86 6.13 3.08
CA LEU A 133 -15.29 6.34 3.31
C LEU A 133 -15.79 5.58 4.55
#